data_AF-C6VY07-F1
#
_entry.id   AF-C6VY07-F1
#
_cell.length_a   1.000
_cell.length_b   1.000
_cell.length_c   1.000
_cell.angle_alpha   90.00
_cell.angle_beta   90.00
_cell.angle_gamma   90.00
#
_symmetry.space_group_name_H-M   'P 1'
#
loop_
_entity.id
_entity.type
_entity.pdbx_description
1 polymer ?
#
loop_
_entity_poly.entity_id
_entity_poly.type
_entity_poly.pdbx_seq_one_letter_code
_entity_poly.pdbx_strand_id
1 'polypeptide(L)'
;MAKGRPGPPEIIGGHDRTGYFALGIKNHPKSKAAIFPVNLGRIYYMHGYQEHKNLLLDMVHHLLPETAQNFQTNAPARVETVLKEFTKNTPENSAKTTSDGQILHLINLTGFSGNTYFEPLPLSNLQFRIRLSQKPQKVFTLTDRKPLNFTWKEGTISVSLARLAEFESIVMEW
;
A
#
# COMPACT_ATOMS: atom_id res chain seq x y z
N MET A 1 -4.03 14.79 34.32
CA MET A 1 -2.61 14.48 34.52
C MET A 1 -1.82 15.52 33.72
N ALA A 2 -0.52 15.31 33.47
CA ALA A 2 0.44 16.39 33.15
C ALA A 2 0.13 17.21 31.88
N LYS A 3 0.71 18.42 31.78
CA LYS A 3 0.58 19.31 30.62
C LYS A 3 1.16 18.66 29.37
N GLY A 4 0.29 18.16 28.48
CA GLY A 4 0.64 17.85 27.09
C GLY A 4 0.95 19.15 26.35
N ARG A 5 2.23 19.50 26.25
CA ARG A 5 2.70 20.60 25.41
C ARG A 5 3.41 20.00 24.20
N PRO A 6 3.15 20.50 22.97
CA PRO A 6 4.04 20.24 21.84
C PRO A 6 5.44 20.70 22.25
N GLY A 7 6.37 19.76 22.34
CA GLY A 7 7.74 19.98 22.79
C GLY A 7 8.65 18.90 22.22
N PRO A 8 9.98 19.01 22.44
CA PRO A 8 10.94 18.00 22.01
C PRO A 8 10.49 16.59 22.43
N PRO A 9 10.85 15.52 21.69
CA PRO A 9 10.41 14.14 21.97
C PRO A 9 10.68 13.68 23.41
N GLU A 10 11.62 14.33 24.07
CA GLU A 10 12.08 14.12 25.46
C GLU A 10 11.11 14.67 26.53
N ILE A 11 10.14 15.52 26.15
CA ILE A 11 9.16 16.19 27.03
C ILE A 11 7.72 15.74 26.70
N ILE A 12 7.56 14.71 25.87
CA ILE A 12 6.23 14.16 25.53
C ILE A 12 5.69 13.41 26.76
N GLY A 13 4.95 14.13 27.60
CA GLY A 13 4.13 13.60 28.68
C GLY A 13 2.78 14.32 28.70
N GLY A 14 1.81 13.79 29.44
CA GLY A 14 0.51 14.44 29.60
C GLY A 14 -0.66 13.84 28.82
N HIS A 15 -0.60 12.55 28.53
CA HIS A 15 -1.78 11.82 28.06
C HIS A 15 -2.40 11.07 29.22
N ASP A 16 -3.59 11.51 29.59
CA ASP A 16 -4.39 10.83 30.57
C ASP A 16 -4.94 9.55 29.95
N ARG A 17 -4.78 8.41 30.65
CA ARG A 17 -5.49 7.20 30.25
C ARG A 17 -6.98 7.51 30.31
N THR A 18 -7.66 7.32 29.19
CA THR A 18 -9.11 7.57 29.08
C THR A 18 -9.93 6.58 29.92
N GLY A 19 -9.36 5.43 30.29
CA GLY A 19 -10.07 4.35 30.98
C GLY A 19 -10.94 3.49 30.07
N TYR A 20 -11.03 3.82 28.78
CA TYR A 20 -11.83 3.09 27.79
C TYR A 20 -10.93 2.31 26.83
N PHE A 21 -11.40 1.14 26.41
CA PHE A 21 -10.76 0.39 25.33
C PHE A 21 -11.01 1.08 23.99
N ALA A 22 -9.95 1.28 23.20
CA ALA A 22 -10.01 1.92 21.88
C ALA A 22 -10.28 0.93 20.73
N LEU A 23 -10.30 -0.37 21.02
CA LEU A 23 -10.49 -1.44 20.07
C LEU A 23 -11.07 -2.67 20.79
N GLY A 24 -12.06 -3.31 20.16
CA GLY A 24 -12.53 -4.64 20.54
C GLY A 24 -12.37 -5.61 19.38
N ILE A 25 -11.92 -6.84 19.67
CA ILE A 25 -11.85 -7.93 18.70
C ILE A 25 -12.67 -9.11 19.22
N LYS A 26 -13.55 -9.65 18.39
CA LYS A 26 -14.33 -10.85 18.67
C LYS A 26 -14.02 -11.92 17.63
N ASN A 27 -13.56 -13.07 18.10
CA ASN A 27 -13.35 -14.25 17.26
C ASN A 27 -14.63 -15.08 17.20
N HIS A 28 -15.00 -15.51 15.99
CA HIS A 28 -16.06 -16.46 15.70
C HIS A 28 -15.45 -17.72 15.06
N PRO A 29 -16.17 -18.86 14.99
CA PRO A 29 -15.62 -20.09 14.43
C PRO A 29 -15.11 -19.98 12.97
N LYS A 30 -15.69 -19.07 12.17
CA LYS A 30 -15.35 -18.88 10.74
C LYS A 30 -15.02 -17.44 10.37
N SER A 31 -14.94 -16.53 11.34
CA SER A 31 -14.74 -15.10 11.07
C SER A 31 -14.17 -14.37 12.28
N LYS A 32 -13.71 -13.14 12.06
CA LYS A 32 -13.30 -12.22 13.11
C LYS A 32 -14.03 -10.89 12.89
N ALA A 33 -14.41 -10.23 13.97
CA ALA A 33 -14.96 -8.88 13.93
C ALA A 33 -14.09 -7.97 14.78
N ALA A 34 -13.71 -6.80 14.26
CA ALA A 34 -13.05 -5.75 15.02
C ALA A 34 -13.90 -4.50 15.01
N ILE A 35 -13.90 -3.77 16.13
CA ILE A 35 -14.59 -2.49 16.27
C ILE A 35 -13.66 -1.46 16.87
N PHE A 36 -13.50 -0.34 16.18
CA PHE A 36 -12.97 0.89 16.75
C PHE A 36 -14.15 1.75 17.21
N PRO A 37 -14.34 2.01 18.51
CA PRO A 37 -15.38 2.92 19.00
C PRO A 37 -15.13 4.37 18.58
N VAL A 38 -13.89 4.69 18.18
CA VAL A 38 -13.48 6.00 17.67
C VAL A 38 -13.63 6.05 16.15
N ASN A 39 -14.07 7.19 15.62
CA ASN A 39 -14.22 7.38 14.17
C ASN A 39 -12.86 7.69 13.52
N LEU A 40 -12.03 6.65 13.35
CA LEU A 40 -10.66 6.76 12.81
C LEU A 40 -10.61 7.50 11.47
N GLY A 41 -11.54 7.21 10.55
CA GLY A 41 -11.58 7.86 9.24
C GLY A 41 -11.81 9.37 9.34
N ARG A 42 -12.75 9.80 10.19
CA ARG A 42 -12.99 11.23 10.43
C ARG A 42 -11.79 11.91 11.09
N ILE A 43 -11.16 11.26 12.07
CA ILE A 43 -9.99 11.82 12.78
C ILE A 43 -8.80 11.93 11.82
N TYR A 44 -8.57 10.94 10.96
CA TYR A 44 -7.56 11.01 9.89
C TYR A 44 -7.85 12.15 8.92
N TYR A 45 -9.10 12.30 8.48
CA TYR A 45 -9.50 13.40 7.60
C TYR A 45 -9.26 14.79 8.22
N MET A 46 -9.60 14.97 9.50
CA MET A 46 -9.48 16.26 10.18
C MET A 46 -8.03 16.64 10.52
N HIS A 47 -7.17 15.66 10.82
CA HIS A 47 -5.84 15.94 11.36
C HIS A 47 -4.67 15.49 10.47
N GLY A 48 -4.90 14.62 9.49
CA GLY A 48 -3.88 14.12 8.56
C GLY A 48 -2.78 13.24 9.18
N TYR A 49 -2.85 12.97 10.48
CA TYR A 49 -1.85 12.18 11.21
C TYR A 49 -1.85 10.71 10.77
N GLN A 50 -0.68 10.23 10.32
CA GLN A 50 -0.48 8.90 9.75
C GLN A 50 -0.74 7.78 10.76
N GLU A 51 -0.64 8.08 12.05
CA GLU A 51 -0.91 7.17 13.16
C GLU A 51 -2.32 6.59 13.10
N HIS A 52 -3.33 7.38 12.70
CA HIS A 52 -4.69 6.89 12.53
C HIS A 52 -4.83 5.91 11.37
N LYS A 53 -4.12 6.17 10.26
CA LYS A 53 -4.03 5.25 9.13
C LYS A 53 -3.36 3.95 9.56
N ASN A 54 -2.26 4.05 10.30
CA ASN A 54 -1.49 2.89 10.75
C ASN A 54 -2.30 1.98 11.69
N LEU A 55 -3.09 2.54 12.62
CA LEU A 55 -3.98 1.74 13.47
C LEU A 55 -4.97 0.88 12.66
N LEU A 56 -5.53 1.44 11.58
CA LEU A 56 -6.41 0.69 10.69
C LEU A 56 -5.65 -0.40 9.94
N LEU A 57 -4.49 -0.07 9.36
CA LEU A 57 -3.66 -1.02 8.61
C LEU A 57 -3.16 -2.18 9.48
N ASP A 58 -2.73 -1.90 10.71
CA ASP A 58 -2.33 -2.92 11.68
C ASP A 58 -3.49 -3.86 12.00
N MET A 59 -4.72 -3.33 12.06
CA MET A 59 -5.90 -4.17 12.27
C MET A 59 -6.24 -5.03 11.07
N VAL A 60 -6.12 -4.50 9.85
CA VAL A 60 -6.26 -5.31 8.64
C VAL A 60 -5.23 -6.45 8.64
N HIS A 61 -3.96 -6.16 8.94
CA HIS A 61 -2.92 -7.19 9.03
C HIS A 61 -3.17 -8.22 10.14
N HIS A 62 -3.68 -7.78 11.30
CA HIS A 62 -4.02 -8.69 12.39
C HIS A 62 -5.20 -9.62 12.05
N LEU A 63 -6.19 -9.11 11.34
CA LEU A 63 -7.37 -9.88 10.94
C LEU A 63 -7.09 -10.81 9.76
N LEU A 64 -6.30 -10.37 8.80
CA LEU A 64 -5.99 -11.02 7.52
C LEU A 64 -4.48 -11.18 7.31
N PRO A 65 -3.75 -11.92 8.17
CA PRO A 65 -2.30 -12.04 8.07
C PRO A 65 -1.82 -12.62 6.74
N GLU A 66 -2.65 -13.41 6.07
CA GLU A 66 -2.39 -13.98 4.75
C GLU A 66 -2.22 -12.92 3.65
N THR A 67 -2.80 -11.72 3.80
CA THR A 67 -2.68 -10.68 2.76
C THR A 67 -1.27 -10.14 2.66
N ALA A 68 -0.49 -10.20 3.75
CA ALA A 68 0.92 -9.79 3.74
C ALA A 68 1.79 -10.68 2.84
N GLN A 69 1.35 -11.90 2.54
CA GLN A 69 2.07 -12.80 1.62
C GLN A 69 1.77 -12.49 0.16
N ASN A 70 0.68 -11.78 -0.13
CA ASN A 70 0.26 -11.49 -1.51
C ASN A 70 1.08 -10.38 -2.16
N PHE A 71 1.70 -9.50 -1.35
CA PHE A 71 2.48 -8.38 -1.83
C PHE A 71 3.63 -8.07 -0.88
N GLN A 72 4.86 -8.19 -1.35
CA GLN A 72 6.08 -7.87 -0.61
C GLN A 72 6.95 -6.93 -1.43
N THR A 73 7.54 -5.93 -0.76
CA THR A 73 8.46 -5.00 -1.40
C THR A 73 9.49 -4.45 -0.41
N ASN A 74 10.64 -4.03 -0.93
CA ASN A 74 11.61 -3.23 -0.17
C ASN A 74 11.41 -1.72 -0.37
N ALA A 75 10.38 -1.29 -1.11
CA ALA A 75 10.10 0.11 -1.32
C ALA A 75 9.82 0.80 0.03
N PRO A 76 10.38 2.02 0.25
CA PRO A 76 10.14 2.73 1.50
C PRO A 76 8.66 3.10 1.60
N ALA A 77 8.15 3.34 2.82
CA ALA A 77 6.75 3.73 3.07
C ALA A 77 6.32 5.04 2.36
N ARG A 78 7.27 5.76 1.75
CA ARG A 78 7.06 6.94 0.89
C ARG A 78 6.80 6.57 -0.57
N VAL A 79 6.71 5.30 -0.91
CA VAL A 79 6.21 4.83 -2.20
C VAL A 79 4.79 4.34 -2.01
N GLU A 80 3.85 4.97 -2.69
CA GLU A 80 2.49 4.45 -2.76
C GLU A 80 2.41 3.41 -3.87
N THR A 81 1.81 2.26 -3.54
CA THR A 81 1.70 1.11 -4.44
C THR A 81 0.23 0.73 -4.62
N VAL A 82 -0.23 0.67 -5.87
CA VAL A 82 -1.61 0.27 -6.19
C VAL A 82 -1.59 -0.85 -7.22
N LEU A 83 -2.03 -2.03 -6.83
CA LEU A 83 -2.16 -3.19 -7.72
C LEU A 83 -3.62 -3.32 -8.18
N LYS A 84 -3.84 -3.36 -9.49
CA LYS A 84 -5.16 -3.51 -10.11
C LYS A 84 -5.12 -4.49 -11.26
N GLU A 85 -6.24 -5.15 -11.50
CA GLU A 85 -6.49 -5.79 -12.79
C GLU A 85 -6.85 -4.73 -13.83
N PHE A 86 -6.48 -4.97 -15.07
CA PHE A 86 -6.88 -4.11 -16.18
C PHE A 86 -7.43 -4.95 -17.34
N THR A 87 -8.18 -4.26 -18.20
CA THR A 87 -8.65 -4.74 -19.50
C THR A 87 -8.29 -3.68 -20.52
N LYS A 88 -7.80 -4.08 -21.69
CA LYS A 88 -7.42 -3.14 -22.76
C LYS A 88 -8.67 -2.44 -23.28
N ASN A 89 -8.61 -1.13 -23.35
CA ASN A 89 -9.72 -0.30 -23.83
C ASN A 89 -9.78 -0.34 -25.37
N THR A 90 -10.32 -1.43 -25.92
CA THR A 90 -10.60 -1.57 -27.35
C THR A 90 -12.09 -1.83 -27.56
N PRO A 91 -12.66 -1.49 -28.74
CA PRO A 91 -14.08 -1.72 -29.02
C PRO A 91 -14.52 -3.18 -28.78
N GLU A 92 -13.65 -4.13 -29.11
CA GLU A 92 -13.87 -5.57 -28.96
C GLU A 92 -13.93 -6.01 -27.50
N ASN A 93 -13.29 -5.26 -26.60
CA ASN A 93 -13.21 -5.56 -25.17
C ASN A 93 -14.29 -4.86 -24.33
N SER A 94 -15.19 -4.08 -24.94
CA SER A 94 -16.20 -3.28 -24.22
C SER A 94 -17.12 -4.11 -23.30
N ALA A 95 -17.38 -5.37 -23.66
CA ALA A 95 -18.18 -6.31 -22.86
C ALA A 95 -17.33 -7.38 -22.13
N LYS A 96 -16.00 -7.27 -22.18
CA LYS A 96 -15.09 -8.29 -21.63
C LYS A 96 -15.10 -8.22 -20.09
N THR A 97 -15.36 -9.36 -19.46
CA THR A 97 -15.35 -9.53 -18.00
C THR A 97 -14.05 -10.16 -17.48
N THR A 98 -13.18 -10.59 -18.38
CA THR A 98 -11.88 -11.17 -18.03
C THR A 98 -10.77 -10.12 -18.11
N SER A 99 -9.88 -10.17 -17.13
CA SER A 99 -8.69 -9.32 -17.06
C SER A 99 -7.68 -9.69 -18.16
N ASP A 100 -7.03 -8.67 -18.75
CA ASP A 100 -5.89 -8.83 -19.67
C ASP A 100 -4.55 -8.89 -18.93
N GLY A 101 -4.55 -8.64 -17.62
CA GLY A 101 -3.35 -8.51 -16.83
C GLY A 101 -3.56 -7.76 -15.53
N GLN A 102 -2.47 -7.61 -14.80
CA GLN A 102 -2.38 -6.72 -13.66
C GLN A 102 -1.40 -5.59 -13.91
N ILE A 103 -1.68 -4.45 -13.28
CA ILE A 103 -0.83 -3.27 -13.30
C ILE A 103 -0.52 -2.86 -11.87
N LEU A 104 0.76 -2.73 -11.56
CA LEU A 104 1.25 -2.15 -10.32
C LEU A 104 1.65 -0.69 -10.58
N HIS A 105 0.85 0.25 -10.10
CA HIS A 105 1.20 1.66 -10.08
C HIS A 105 2.09 1.97 -8.89
N LEU A 106 3.12 2.78 -9.12
CA LEU A 106 4.10 3.22 -8.13
C LEU A 106 4.17 4.75 -8.17
N ILE A 107 3.99 5.40 -7.02
CA ILE A 107 4.10 6.85 -6.88
C ILE A 107 5.16 7.17 -5.82
N ASN A 108 6.15 7.97 -6.18
CA ASN A 108 7.20 8.41 -5.27
C ASN A 108 6.78 9.69 -4.54
N LEU A 109 6.41 9.54 -3.27
CA LEU A 109 5.98 10.63 -2.40
C LEU A 109 7.13 11.20 -1.57
N THR A 110 8.40 10.95 -1.90
CA THR A 110 9.54 11.51 -1.12
C THR A 110 9.58 13.03 -1.16
N GLY A 111 9.13 13.65 -2.26
CA GLY A 111 9.02 15.12 -2.39
C GLY A 111 7.77 15.73 -1.74
N PHE A 112 6.85 14.91 -1.21
CA PHE A 112 5.58 15.38 -0.67
C PHE A 112 5.63 15.62 0.85
N SER A 113 5.26 16.80 1.33
CA SER A 113 5.18 17.08 2.77
C SER A 113 3.92 17.88 3.10
N GLY A 114 2.84 17.16 3.46
CA GLY A 114 1.57 17.76 3.81
C GLY A 114 0.96 18.53 2.63
N ASN A 115 1.07 19.85 2.63
CA ASN A 115 0.58 20.71 1.55
C ASN A 115 1.70 21.27 0.66
N THR A 116 2.95 20.82 0.87
CA THR A 116 4.12 21.30 0.13
C THR A 116 4.66 20.20 -0.77
N TYR A 117 5.08 20.58 -1.98
CA TYR A 117 5.61 19.69 -3.00
C TYR A 117 7.01 20.13 -3.40
N PHE A 118 7.93 19.17 -3.44
CA PHE A 118 9.30 19.29 -3.91
C PHE A 118 9.57 18.22 -4.95
N GLU A 119 10.68 18.34 -5.68
CA GLU A 119 11.16 17.28 -6.55
C GLU A 119 11.41 16.00 -5.72
N PRO A 120 10.80 14.85 -6.09
CA PRO A 120 11.02 13.60 -5.37
C PRO A 120 12.48 13.14 -5.46
N LEU A 121 13.00 12.60 -4.35
CA LEU A 121 14.29 11.92 -4.36
C LEU A 121 14.14 10.59 -5.12
N PRO A 122 14.86 10.37 -6.23
CA PRO A 122 14.72 9.14 -7.00
C PRO A 122 15.13 7.92 -6.17
N LEU A 123 14.29 6.90 -6.20
CA LEU A 123 14.52 5.63 -5.50
C LEU A 123 15.11 4.62 -6.49
N SER A 124 15.95 3.72 -6.00
CA SER A 124 16.64 2.73 -6.84
C SER A 124 16.56 1.35 -6.23
N ASN A 125 16.79 0.32 -7.05
CA ASN A 125 16.83 -1.08 -6.62
C ASN A 125 15.58 -1.48 -5.83
N LEU A 126 14.41 -1.27 -6.43
CA LEU A 126 13.15 -1.71 -5.85
C LEU A 126 12.86 -3.15 -6.28
N GLN A 127 12.43 -3.99 -5.35
CA GLN A 127 12.00 -5.36 -5.59
C GLN A 127 10.54 -5.51 -5.19
N PHE A 128 9.82 -6.29 -6.00
CA PHE A 128 8.42 -6.62 -5.76
C PHE A 128 8.23 -8.12 -5.90
N ARG A 129 7.52 -8.71 -4.93
CA ARG A 129 7.02 -10.09 -5.01
C ARG A 129 5.51 -10.05 -4.86
N ILE A 130 4.82 -10.55 -5.87
CA ILE A 130 3.36 -10.38 -5.97
C ILE A 130 2.75 -11.73 -6.30
N ARG A 131 1.74 -12.13 -5.54
CA ARG A 131 0.96 -13.33 -5.83
C ARG A 131 -0.05 -13.00 -6.92
N LEU A 132 0.03 -13.72 -8.04
CA LEU A 132 -0.85 -13.53 -9.19
C LEU A 132 -1.68 -14.81 -9.42
N SER A 133 -2.84 -14.66 -10.02
CA SER A 133 -3.69 -15.80 -10.41
C SER A 133 -3.13 -16.58 -11.60
N GLN A 134 -2.35 -15.91 -12.45
CA GLN A 134 -1.80 -16.46 -13.70
C GLN A 134 -0.35 -16.02 -13.89
N LYS A 135 0.41 -16.80 -14.68
CA LYS A 135 1.79 -16.44 -15.04
C LYS A 135 1.76 -15.36 -16.13
N PRO A 136 2.43 -14.21 -15.93
CA PRO A 136 2.54 -13.20 -16.99
C PRO A 136 3.31 -13.73 -18.20
N GLN A 137 2.82 -13.40 -19.40
CA GLN A 137 3.57 -13.57 -20.64
C GLN A 137 4.55 -12.43 -20.87
N LYS A 138 4.18 -11.21 -20.45
CA LYS A 138 4.98 -10.00 -20.61
C LYS A 138 4.97 -9.18 -19.35
N VAL A 139 6.14 -8.65 -19.01
CA VAL A 139 6.31 -7.71 -17.90
C VAL A 139 7.15 -6.53 -18.37
N PHE A 140 6.63 -5.32 -18.24
CA PHE A 140 7.29 -4.11 -18.73
C PHE A 140 6.83 -2.87 -17.94
N THR A 141 7.63 -1.81 -18.00
CA THR A 141 7.27 -0.49 -17.46
C THR A 141 6.37 0.26 -18.42
N LEU A 142 5.35 0.96 -17.91
CA LEU A 142 4.38 1.64 -18.76
C LEU A 142 4.95 2.94 -19.36
N THR A 143 5.81 3.64 -18.63
CA THR A 143 6.30 4.97 -19.01
C THR A 143 7.19 4.94 -20.25
N ASP A 144 8.14 4.01 -20.31
CA ASP A 144 9.12 3.87 -21.39
C ASP A 144 9.00 2.54 -22.18
N ARG A 145 8.00 1.70 -21.83
CA ARG A 145 7.77 0.36 -22.42
C ARG A 145 8.97 -0.58 -22.33
N LYS A 146 9.85 -0.35 -21.34
CA LYS A 146 11.05 -1.18 -21.18
C LYS A 146 10.66 -2.55 -20.62
N PRO A 147 11.08 -3.65 -21.27
CA PRO A 147 10.84 -4.99 -20.73
C PRO A 147 11.59 -5.19 -19.42
N LEU A 148 10.94 -5.85 -18.47
CA LEU A 148 11.52 -6.20 -17.17
C LEU A 148 11.74 -7.70 -17.09
N ASN A 149 12.94 -8.07 -16.64
CA ASN A 149 13.21 -9.45 -16.26
C ASN A 149 12.43 -9.79 -15.00
N PHE A 150 11.79 -10.95 -14.99
CA PHE A 150 11.06 -11.46 -13.84
C PHE A 150 11.29 -12.96 -13.67
N THR A 151 11.09 -13.44 -12.46
CA THR A 151 10.99 -14.88 -12.18
C THR A 151 9.58 -15.22 -11.73
N TRP A 152 9.14 -16.44 -12.04
CA TRP A 152 7.83 -16.95 -11.66
C TRP A 152 7.97 -18.28 -10.93
N LYS A 153 7.46 -18.37 -9.72
CA LYS A 153 7.47 -19.59 -8.92
C LYS A 153 6.21 -19.66 -8.06
N GLU A 154 5.51 -20.80 -8.09
CA GLU A 154 4.39 -21.10 -7.18
C GLU A 154 3.31 -19.99 -7.10
N GLY A 155 2.91 -19.43 -8.25
CA GLY A 155 1.89 -18.36 -8.27
C GLY A 155 2.41 -16.98 -7.91
N THR A 156 3.73 -16.80 -7.75
CA THR A 156 4.36 -15.54 -7.35
C THR A 156 5.32 -15.05 -8.42
N ILE A 157 5.15 -13.81 -8.86
CA ILE A 157 6.14 -13.10 -9.66
C ILE A 157 7.16 -12.43 -8.73
N SER A 158 8.45 -12.44 -9.11
CA SER A 158 9.45 -11.55 -8.54
C SER A 158 10.05 -10.68 -9.65
N VAL A 159 9.94 -9.36 -9.51
CA VAL A 159 10.40 -8.36 -10.50
C VAL A 159 11.17 -7.25 -9.79
N SER A 160 12.13 -6.65 -10.49
CA SER A 160 12.90 -5.52 -9.97
C SER A 160 12.72 -4.29 -10.85
N LEU A 161 12.61 -3.13 -10.22
CA LEU A 161 12.62 -1.82 -10.87
C LEU A 161 13.91 -1.10 -10.49
N ALA A 162 14.73 -0.78 -11.51
CA ALA A 162 16.05 -0.19 -11.29
C ALA A 162 15.97 1.21 -10.69
N ARG A 163 15.01 2.03 -11.14
CA ARG A 163 14.83 3.41 -10.72
C ARG A 163 13.35 3.80 -10.74
N LEU A 164 12.91 4.52 -9.72
CA LEU A 164 11.62 5.18 -9.62
C LEU A 164 11.87 6.68 -9.37
N ALA A 165 11.57 7.52 -10.37
CA ALA A 165 11.65 8.96 -10.25
C ALA A 165 10.36 9.50 -9.61
N GLU A 166 9.42 10.02 -10.37
CA GLU A 166 8.13 10.53 -9.84
C GLU A 166 7.08 9.43 -9.72
N PHE A 167 6.88 8.67 -10.80
CA PHE A 167 5.96 7.55 -10.84
C PHE A 167 6.44 6.53 -11.88
N GLU A 168 5.93 5.31 -11.78
CA GLU A 168 6.09 4.28 -12.80
C GLU A 168 4.90 3.33 -12.71
N SER A 169 4.70 2.50 -13.72
CA SER A 169 3.79 1.36 -13.60
C SER A 169 4.40 0.10 -14.19
N ILE A 170 4.32 -1.01 -13.46
CA ILE A 170 4.74 -2.32 -13.95
C ILE A 170 3.50 -3.04 -14.46
N VAL A 171 3.46 -3.29 -15.77
CA VAL A 171 2.38 -4.02 -16.43
C VAL A 171 2.77 -5.49 -16.49
N MET A 172 1.86 -6.37 -16.11
CA MET A 172 1.96 -7.83 -16.15
C MET A 172 0.81 -8.36 -16.99
N GLU A 173 1.05 -8.64 -18.28
CA GLU A 173 0.03 -9.15 -19.20
C GLU A 173 -0.04 -10.67 -19.15
N TRP A 174 -1.26 -11.23 -19.18
CA TRP A 174 -1.50 -12.68 -19.27
C TRP A 174 -1.37 -13.22 -20.68
#